data_AF-W9I2I0-F1
#
_entry.id   AF-W9I2I0-F1
#
_cell.length_a   1.000
_cell.length_b   1.000
_cell.length_c   1.000
_cell.angle_alpha   90.00
_cell.angle_beta   90.00
_cell.angle_gamma   90.00
#
_symmetry.space_group_name_H-M   'P 1'
#
loop_
_entity.id
_entity.type
_entity.pdbx_description
1 polymer ?
#
loop_
_entity_poly.entity_id
_entity_poly.type
_entity_poly.pdbx_seq_one_letter_code
_entity_poly.pdbx_strand_id
1 'polypeptide(L)'
;MSHNQSASNETDFDMIPVATVAAQLALDVRGPVPRDTINCIVRTDRKRSTSQRQANVNQECTRLWNDSQTKKDYDDFDPAVTTEASEGLKTVWRVCLRVFWATPNEILGMSNELRYRPTPPAGVKASHAVFTPKFSRLFAELVVHPCWEGQSYLFTMAIQYTVMVRVDGRTSFPNADSAVFLGCPALKALSRWSYHIEEEDISLHHMHLQAREAQMEAPPSEFSDFLFYLGQIARMSPSSDYSQTYLGLPAFPVTTKDLQILTTAVTHFHWDNVDWTETPGEVFKAFERKGGLSDDQYPRNSRQLKLFLRRTLVRNYQDIAVWRDIDGVTNPPDETPSDNEVLAGDESEFESGFESD
;
A
#
# COMPACT_ATOMS: atom_id res chain seq x y z
N MET A 1 -15.68 -28.60 -65.92
CA MET A 1 -14.82 -27.81 -65.02
C MET A 1 -15.73 -26.97 -64.15
N SER A 2 -16.12 -27.49 -63.00
CA SER A 2 -16.88 -26.74 -62.00
C SER A 2 -16.72 -27.47 -60.66
N HIS A 3 -16.22 -26.74 -59.66
CA HIS A 3 -16.46 -26.84 -58.21
C HIS A 3 -15.30 -26.14 -57.50
N ASN A 4 -15.60 -24.94 -56.98
CA ASN A 4 -15.94 -24.65 -55.59
C ASN A 4 -14.69 -24.39 -54.74
N GLN A 5 -14.32 -23.10 -54.70
CA GLN A 5 -13.65 -22.52 -53.56
C GLN A 5 -14.66 -22.47 -52.41
N SER A 6 -14.49 -23.33 -51.40
CA SER A 6 -15.08 -23.09 -50.08
C SER A 6 -14.12 -22.19 -49.32
N ALA A 7 -14.47 -20.91 -49.24
CA ALA A 7 -13.94 -20.01 -48.22
C ALA A 7 -14.59 -20.40 -46.89
N SER A 8 -13.81 -20.99 -45.98
CA SER A 8 -14.17 -21.09 -44.57
C SER A 8 -14.01 -19.71 -43.95
N ASN A 9 -15.15 -19.05 -43.70
CA ASN A 9 -15.22 -17.94 -42.75
C ASN A 9 -14.96 -18.51 -41.35
N GLU A 10 -13.70 -18.49 -40.92
CA GLU A 10 -13.38 -18.54 -39.49
C GLU A 10 -13.72 -17.17 -38.91
N THR A 11 -14.86 -17.12 -38.21
CA THR A 11 -15.15 -16.06 -37.26
C THR A 11 -14.19 -16.21 -36.09
N ASP A 12 -13.07 -15.49 -36.16
CA ASP A 12 -12.27 -15.12 -34.98
C ASP A 12 -13.24 -14.41 -34.02
N PHE A 13 -13.69 -15.12 -32.98
CA PHE A 13 -14.26 -14.45 -31.83
C PHE A 13 -13.08 -13.77 -31.15
N ASP A 14 -12.93 -12.46 -31.34
CA ASP A 14 -11.98 -11.62 -30.61
C ASP A 14 -12.24 -11.81 -29.10
N MET A 15 -11.55 -12.77 -28.48
CA MET A 15 -11.56 -12.95 -27.05
C MET A 15 -10.98 -11.67 -26.43
N ILE A 16 -11.79 -10.97 -25.66
CA ILE A 16 -11.33 -9.80 -24.91
C ILE A 16 -10.20 -10.28 -23.99
N PRO A 17 -8.98 -9.72 -24.08
CA PRO A 17 -7.87 -10.14 -23.22
C PRO A 17 -8.26 -10.03 -21.74
N VAL A 18 -7.89 -11.00 -20.92
CA VAL A 18 -8.25 -11.04 -19.48
C VAL A 18 -7.83 -9.74 -18.79
N ALA A 19 -6.65 -9.21 -19.10
CA ALA A 19 -6.18 -7.93 -18.55
C ALA A 19 -7.12 -6.74 -18.86
N THR A 20 -7.82 -6.79 -19.99
CA THR A 20 -8.81 -5.77 -20.38
C THR A 20 -10.09 -5.88 -19.55
N VAL A 21 -10.50 -7.10 -19.19
CA VAL A 21 -11.62 -7.33 -18.27
C VAL A 21 -11.24 -6.90 -16.86
N ALA A 22 -10.09 -7.34 -16.36
CA ALA A 22 -9.53 -6.96 -15.07
C ALA A 22 -9.45 -5.42 -14.89
N ALA A 23 -8.90 -4.73 -15.89
CA ALA A 23 -8.83 -3.28 -15.90
C ALA A 23 -10.21 -2.60 -15.89
N GLN A 24 -11.20 -3.21 -16.56
CA GLN A 24 -12.57 -2.72 -16.53
C GLN A 24 -13.19 -2.88 -15.14
N LEU A 25 -12.98 -4.02 -14.47
CA LEU A 25 -13.44 -4.22 -13.09
C LEU A 25 -12.89 -3.13 -12.17
N ALA A 26 -11.59 -2.82 -12.25
CA ALA A 26 -10.99 -1.75 -11.45
C ALA A 26 -11.61 -0.36 -11.72
N LEU A 27 -12.05 -0.10 -12.95
CA LEU A 27 -12.74 1.14 -13.34
C LEU A 27 -14.21 1.15 -12.91
N ASP A 28 -14.87 0.00 -12.84
CA ASP A 28 -16.30 -0.11 -12.57
C ASP A 28 -16.62 -0.16 -11.07
N VAL A 29 -15.69 -0.64 -10.23
CA VAL A 29 -15.91 -0.73 -8.77
C VAL A 29 -16.27 0.64 -8.18
N ARG A 30 -15.61 1.70 -8.63
CA ARG A 30 -15.95 3.09 -8.26
C ARG A 30 -15.86 3.98 -9.49
N GLY A 31 -16.72 4.99 -9.58
CA GLY A 31 -16.55 6.05 -10.57
C GLY A 31 -15.40 7.00 -10.22
N PRO A 32 -15.08 7.97 -11.10
CA PRO A 32 -14.18 9.08 -10.78
C PRO A 32 -14.61 9.79 -9.50
N VAL A 33 -13.63 10.25 -8.70
CA VAL A 33 -13.90 10.94 -7.43
C VAL A 33 -14.73 12.20 -7.67
N PRO A 34 -15.93 12.34 -7.07
CA PRO A 34 -16.72 13.56 -7.18
C PRO A 34 -15.98 14.75 -6.56
N ARG A 35 -16.19 15.94 -7.13
CA ARG A 35 -15.54 17.19 -6.69
C ARG A 35 -15.79 17.50 -5.22
N ASP A 36 -16.96 17.17 -4.68
CA ASP A 36 -17.28 17.45 -3.28
C ASP A 36 -16.65 16.41 -2.35
N THR A 37 -16.36 15.22 -2.86
CA THR A 37 -15.74 14.12 -2.13
C THR A 37 -14.22 14.28 -2.01
N ILE A 38 -13.54 14.90 -3.00
CA ILE A 38 -12.07 15.00 -2.98
C ILE A 38 -11.54 15.72 -1.74
N ASN A 39 -12.26 16.71 -1.21
CA ASN A 39 -11.86 17.41 0.02
C ASN A 39 -12.11 16.59 1.30
N CYS A 40 -12.99 15.58 1.24
CA CYS A 40 -13.20 14.63 2.32
C CYS A 40 -12.12 13.55 2.35
N ILE A 41 -11.61 13.16 1.17
CA ILE A 41 -10.49 12.22 1.02
C ILE A 41 -9.18 12.93 1.37
N VAL A 42 -8.89 14.04 0.68
CA VAL A 42 -7.74 14.91 0.95
C VAL A 42 -8.15 15.94 2.01
N ARG A 43 -8.46 15.45 3.22
CA ARG A 43 -9.00 16.23 4.33
C ARG A 43 -8.25 17.55 4.50
N THR A 44 -8.98 18.65 4.48
CA THR A 44 -8.49 19.92 5.02
C THR A 44 -8.51 19.85 6.54
N ASP A 45 -7.49 20.42 7.18
CA ASP A 45 -7.34 20.50 8.64
C ASP A 45 -8.69 20.58 9.36
N ARG A 46 -8.89 19.71 10.37
CA ARG A 46 -10.08 19.76 11.24
C ARG A 46 -10.27 21.20 11.71
N LYS A 47 -11.50 21.71 11.60
CA LYS A 47 -11.90 23.02 12.15
C LYS A 47 -11.30 23.14 13.56
N ARG A 48 -10.65 24.27 13.85
CA ARG A 48 -10.09 24.60 15.17
C ARG A 48 -11.15 24.32 16.23
N SER A 49 -11.03 23.19 16.93
CA SER A 49 -11.77 22.95 18.16
C SER A 49 -11.26 23.92 19.21
N THR A 50 -12.15 24.44 20.05
CA THR A 50 -11.81 25.30 21.18
C THR A 50 -11.32 24.53 22.41
N SER A 51 -11.25 23.19 22.35
CA SER A 51 -10.77 22.39 23.47
C SER A 51 -9.25 22.49 23.65
N GLN A 52 -8.80 22.62 24.91
CA GLN A 52 -7.39 22.67 25.27
C GLN A 52 -6.62 21.45 24.77
N ARG A 53 -7.23 20.25 24.84
CA ARG A 53 -6.65 19.01 24.31
C ARG A 53 -6.33 19.10 22.82
N GLN A 54 -7.24 19.64 22.01
CA GLN A 54 -6.99 19.79 20.57
C GLN A 54 -5.93 20.85 20.29
N ALA A 55 -5.84 21.89 21.11
CA ALA A 55 -4.76 22.88 21.01
C ALA A 55 -3.38 22.24 21.25
N ASN A 56 -3.26 21.40 22.28
CA ASN A 56 -2.01 20.68 22.58
C ASN A 56 -1.63 19.72 21.44
N VAL A 57 -2.57 18.93 20.93
CA VAL A 57 -2.34 18.04 19.76
C VAL A 57 -1.89 18.84 18.52
N ASN A 58 -2.50 19.98 18.26
CA ASN A 58 -2.12 20.81 17.11
C ASN A 58 -0.72 21.44 17.28
N GLN A 59 -0.36 21.83 18.51
CA GLN A 59 0.97 22.34 18.82
C GLN A 59 2.03 21.25 18.62
N GLU A 60 1.78 20.04 19.13
CA GLU A 60 2.68 18.91 18.97
C GLU A 60 2.82 18.50 17.49
N CYS A 61 1.71 18.41 16.76
CA CYS A 61 1.73 18.17 15.32
C CYS A 61 2.59 19.22 14.58
N THR A 62 2.44 20.50 14.92
CA THR A 62 3.21 21.58 14.31
C THR A 62 4.70 21.43 14.60
N ARG A 63 5.05 21.09 15.84
CA ARG A 63 6.44 20.83 16.26
C ARG A 63 7.04 19.65 15.48
N LEU A 64 6.39 18.49 15.54
CA LEU A 64 6.84 17.27 14.86
C LEU A 64 6.99 17.47 13.34
N TRP A 65 6.02 18.13 12.70
CA TRP A 65 6.08 18.43 11.27
C TRP A 65 7.26 19.36 10.95
N ASN A 66 7.42 20.46 11.68
CA ASN A 66 8.47 21.43 11.42
C ASN A 66 9.88 20.87 11.60
N ASP A 67 10.06 19.95 12.54
CA ASP A 67 11.34 19.32 12.84
C ASP A 67 11.67 18.14 11.91
N SER A 68 10.70 17.67 11.10
CA SER A 68 10.84 16.43 10.32
C SER A 68 11.67 16.53 9.04
N GLN A 69 12.34 15.44 8.67
CA GLN A 69 12.94 15.28 7.34
C GLN A 69 11.87 15.24 6.24
N THR A 70 10.71 14.64 6.51
CA THR A 70 9.56 14.63 5.59
C THR A 70 9.14 16.02 5.15
N LYS A 71 9.12 17.01 6.06
CA LYS A 71 8.83 18.40 5.69
C LYS A 71 9.93 18.98 4.80
N LYS A 72 11.21 18.75 5.11
CA LYS A 72 12.32 19.24 4.29
C LYS A 72 12.25 18.65 2.87
N ASP A 73 12.04 17.35 2.76
CA ASP A 73 11.88 16.66 1.48
C ASP A 73 10.63 17.14 0.74
N TYR A 74 9.53 17.40 1.45
CA TYR A 74 8.36 18.03 0.89
C TYR A 74 8.71 19.43 0.38
N ASP A 75 9.39 20.29 1.14
CA ASP A 75 9.69 21.66 0.72
C ASP A 75 10.63 21.69 -0.50
N ASP A 76 11.60 20.77 -0.56
CA ASP A 76 12.54 20.59 -1.68
C ASP A 76 11.86 20.09 -2.98
N PHE A 77 10.71 19.41 -2.87
CA PHE A 77 10.03 18.80 -4.01
C PHE A 77 9.36 19.85 -4.91
N ASP A 78 9.73 19.94 -6.19
CA ASP A 78 8.99 20.73 -7.17
C ASP A 78 8.27 19.84 -8.20
N PRO A 79 6.95 19.59 -8.07
CA PRO A 79 6.20 18.79 -9.03
C PRO A 79 5.99 19.48 -10.38
N ALA A 80 6.35 20.76 -10.54
CA ALA A 80 6.34 21.41 -11.85
C ALA A 80 7.55 20.99 -12.70
N VAL A 81 8.61 20.49 -12.07
CA VAL A 81 9.75 19.90 -12.77
C VAL A 81 9.44 18.43 -13.04
N THR A 82 9.19 18.10 -14.30
CA THR A 82 8.90 16.73 -14.75
C THR A 82 10.14 15.84 -14.56
N THR A 83 10.11 15.07 -13.48
CA THR A 83 11.05 13.99 -13.16
C THR A 83 10.28 12.67 -13.08
N GLU A 84 10.98 11.54 -13.24
CA GLU A 84 10.36 10.21 -13.07
C GLU A 84 9.69 10.05 -11.70
N ALA A 85 10.27 10.61 -10.64
CA ALA A 85 9.69 10.57 -9.30
C ALA A 85 8.40 11.41 -9.21
N SER A 86 8.38 12.60 -9.82
CA SER A 86 7.18 13.45 -9.83
C SER A 86 6.02 12.85 -10.63
N GLU A 87 6.30 12.24 -11.80
CA GLU A 87 5.28 11.60 -12.63
C GLU A 87 4.82 10.29 -12.00
N GLY A 88 5.75 9.48 -11.47
CA GLY A 88 5.41 8.28 -10.71
C GLY A 88 4.50 8.58 -9.53
N LEU A 89 4.83 9.60 -8.72
CA LEU A 89 3.98 10.02 -7.61
C LEU A 89 2.59 10.47 -8.11
N LYS A 90 2.53 11.27 -9.19
CA LYS A 90 1.26 11.71 -9.78
C LYS A 90 0.40 10.51 -10.23
N THR A 91 1.02 9.51 -10.85
CA THR A 91 0.36 8.26 -11.28
C THR A 91 -0.20 7.51 -10.09
N VAL A 92 0.60 7.27 -9.05
CA VAL A 92 0.13 6.58 -7.83
C VAL A 92 -1.08 7.30 -7.23
N TRP A 93 -1.01 8.63 -7.11
CA TRP A 93 -2.13 9.42 -6.62
C TRP A 93 -3.39 9.28 -7.49
N ARG A 94 -3.25 9.36 -8.81
CA ARG A 94 -4.37 9.17 -9.75
C ARG A 94 -5.00 7.79 -9.60
N VAL A 95 -4.18 6.75 -9.55
CA VAL A 95 -4.64 5.37 -9.42
C VAL A 95 -5.34 5.12 -8.08
N CYS A 96 -4.73 5.52 -6.95
CA CYS A 96 -5.33 5.33 -5.62
C CYS A 96 -6.67 6.07 -5.51
N LEU A 97 -6.73 7.31 -5.99
CA LEU A 97 -7.97 8.08 -5.99
C LEU A 97 -8.99 7.47 -6.93
N ARG A 98 -8.58 6.94 -8.08
CA ARG A 98 -9.50 6.36 -9.08
C ARG A 98 -10.10 5.04 -8.64
N VAL A 99 -9.31 4.15 -8.04
CA VAL A 99 -9.72 2.79 -7.69
C VAL A 99 -10.28 2.73 -6.27
N PHE A 100 -9.62 3.37 -5.31
CA PHE A 100 -9.92 3.21 -3.89
C PHE A 100 -10.63 4.40 -3.25
N TRP A 101 -10.64 5.57 -3.90
CA TRP A 101 -11.00 6.84 -3.25
C TRP A 101 -10.19 7.10 -1.96
N ALA A 102 -8.94 6.64 -1.95
CA ALA A 102 -8.00 6.80 -0.84
C ALA A 102 -6.72 7.46 -1.35
N THR A 103 -5.95 8.05 -0.43
CA THR A 103 -4.63 8.60 -0.80
C THR A 103 -3.53 7.55 -0.55
N PRO A 104 -2.43 7.55 -1.31
CA PRO A 104 -1.33 6.62 -1.04
C PRO A 104 -0.73 6.81 0.35
N ASN A 105 -0.70 8.05 0.86
CA ASN A 105 -0.21 8.36 2.20
C ASN A 105 -1.16 7.93 3.32
N GLU A 106 -2.45 7.73 3.03
CA GLU A 106 -3.42 7.14 3.96
C GLU A 106 -3.20 5.62 4.02
N ILE A 107 -3.02 4.96 2.87
CA ILE A 107 -2.67 3.53 2.79
C ILE A 107 -1.36 3.27 3.56
N LEU A 108 -0.31 4.03 3.27
CA LEU A 108 1.01 3.93 3.92
C LEU A 108 1.14 4.81 5.17
N GLY A 109 0.02 5.18 5.79
CA GLY A 109 -0.02 6.14 6.89
C GLY A 109 0.03 5.47 8.26
N MET A 110 0.22 6.30 9.27
CA MET A 110 0.26 5.87 10.67
C MET A 110 -1.03 5.25 11.17
N SER A 111 -2.19 5.60 10.59
CA SER A 111 -3.45 4.93 10.90
C SER A 111 -3.46 3.46 10.51
N ASN A 112 -2.56 3.04 9.63
CA ASN A 112 -2.33 1.66 9.25
C ASN A 112 -1.01 1.10 9.83
N GLU A 113 -0.36 1.83 10.75
CA GLU A 113 0.96 1.48 11.29
C GLU A 113 1.99 1.23 10.17
N LEU A 114 1.84 1.90 9.03
CA LEU A 114 2.78 1.81 7.91
C LEU A 114 3.51 3.14 7.75
N ARG A 115 4.72 3.07 7.21
CA ARG A 115 5.45 4.23 6.71
C ARG A 115 6.22 3.88 5.45
N TYR A 116 6.25 4.78 4.49
CA TYR A 116 7.17 4.66 3.38
C TYR A 116 8.62 4.82 3.86
N ARG A 117 9.48 3.85 3.52
CA ARG A 117 10.92 3.89 3.73
C ARG A 117 11.62 3.88 2.36
N PRO A 118 12.21 5.01 1.93
CA PRO A 118 12.87 5.07 0.64
C PRO A 118 14.09 4.16 0.56
N THR A 119 14.21 3.43 -0.55
CA THR A 119 15.38 2.62 -0.93
C THR A 119 15.88 3.10 -2.29
N PRO A 120 16.47 4.32 -2.37
CA PRO A 120 16.87 4.88 -3.65
C PRO A 120 18.09 4.13 -4.23
N PRO A 121 18.31 4.19 -5.55
CA PRO A 121 19.56 3.76 -6.16
C PRO A 121 20.76 4.50 -5.54
N ALA A 122 21.94 3.88 -5.60
CA ALA A 122 23.17 4.47 -5.10
C ALA A 122 23.41 5.86 -5.70
N GLY A 123 23.72 6.85 -4.85
CA GLY A 123 23.99 8.23 -5.27
C GLY A 123 22.73 9.11 -5.46
N VAL A 124 21.53 8.56 -5.31
CA VAL A 124 20.28 9.34 -5.34
C VAL A 124 19.85 9.70 -3.92
N LYS A 125 19.51 10.97 -3.68
CA LYS A 125 19.01 11.44 -2.37
C LYS A 125 17.68 10.74 -2.06
N ALA A 126 17.61 10.10 -0.90
CA ALA A 126 16.35 9.55 -0.38
C ALA A 126 15.34 10.66 -0.08
N SER A 127 14.07 10.38 -0.29
CA SER A 127 12.97 11.27 0.09
C SER A 127 11.94 10.49 0.89
N HIS A 128 11.55 11.02 2.05
CA HIS A 128 10.46 10.49 2.87
C HIS A 128 9.09 11.01 2.43
N ALA A 129 9.06 12.08 1.61
CA ALA A 129 7.83 12.69 1.10
C ALA A 129 7.46 12.23 -0.32
N VAL A 130 8.45 11.91 -1.15
CA VAL A 130 8.29 11.58 -2.56
C VAL A 130 8.77 10.14 -2.79
N PHE A 131 7.92 9.33 -3.40
CA PHE A 131 8.25 7.94 -3.69
C PHE A 131 9.29 7.85 -4.82
N THR A 132 10.18 6.86 -4.70
CA THR A 132 11.08 6.52 -5.80
C THR A 132 10.28 6.06 -7.04
N PRO A 133 10.82 6.20 -8.25
CA PRO A 133 10.14 5.78 -9.48
C PRO A 133 9.72 4.31 -9.45
N LYS A 134 10.61 3.41 -9.03
CA LYS A 134 10.34 1.97 -8.94
C LYS A 134 9.23 1.64 -7.93
N PHE A 135 9.27 2.26 -6.75
CA PHE A 135 8.20 2.11 -5.75
C PHE A 135 6.87 2.59 -6.32
N SER A 136 6.86 3.76 -6.95
CA SER A 136 5.65 4.34 -7.53
C SER A 136 5.02 3.46 -8.61
N ARG A 137 5.85 2.90 -9.50
CA ARG A 137 5.38 1.98 -10.55
C ARG A 137 4.73 0.74 -9.96
N LEU A 138 5.45 0.01 -9.10
CA LEU A 138 4.93 -1.21 -8.48
C LEU A 138 3.66 -0.95 -7.67
N PHE A 139 3.62 0.16 -6.93
CA PHE A 139 2.44 0.53 -6.16
C PHE A 139 1.23 0.77 -7.07
N ALA A 140 1.41 1.53 -8.16
CA ALA A 140 0.34 1.81 -9.12
C ALA A 140 -0.15 0.53 -9.83
N GLU A 141 0.78 -0.34 -10.25
CA GLU A 141 0.47 -1.63 -10.87
C GLU A 141 -0.32 -2.55 -9.94
N LEU A 142 0.07 -2.61 -8.67
CA LEU A 142 -0.64 -3.41 -7.68
C LEU A 142 -2.04 -2.85 -7.41
N VAL A 143 -2.21 -1.55 -7.20
CA VAL A 143 -3.52 -0.97 -6.81
C VAL A 143 -4.64 -1.29 -7.81
N VAL A 144 -4.34 -1.32 -9.11
CA VAL A 144 -5.35 -1.60 -10.15
C VAL A 144 -5.76 -3.07 -10.24
N HIS A 145 -5.04 -3.97 -9.57
CA HIS A 145 -5.30 -5.40 -9.68
C HIS A 145 -6.68 -5.74 -9.07
N PRO A 146 -7.52 -6.55 -9.76
CA PRO A 146 -8.90 -6.78 -9.34
C PRO A 146 -9.06 -7.65 -8.09
N CYS A 147 -8.02 -8.36 -7.64
CA CYS A 147 -8.06 -9.16 -6.40
C CYS A 147 -8.31 -8.33 -5.12
N TRP A 148 -8.19 -7.00 -5.19
CA TRP A 148 -8.57 -6.12 -4.08
C TRP A 148 -10.05 -5.77 -4.07
N GLU A 149 -10.81 -6.12 -5.11
CA GLU A 149 -12.23 -5.81 -5.25
C GLU A 149 -12.56 -4.31 -5.04
N GLY A 150 -11.61 -3.43 -5.39
CA GLY A 150 -11.64 -1.99 -5.13
C GLY A 150 -11.76 -1.59 -3.64
N GLN A 151 -11.39 -2.49 -2.73
CA GLN A 151 -11.29 -2.28 -1.30
C GLN A 151 -9.85 -1.98 -0.90
N SER A 152 -9.56 -0.72 -0.52
CA SER A 152 -8.21 -0.33 -0.11
C SER A 152 -7.70 -1.11 1.09
N TYR A 153 -8.58 -1.52 2.01
CA TYR A 153 -8.16 -2.24 3.21
C TYR A 153 -7.59 -3.63 2.89
N LEU A 154 -8.04 -4.30 1.83
CA LEU A 154 -7.45 -5.58 1.39
C LEU A 154 -6.01 -5.37 0.95
N PHE A 155 -5.79 -4.35 0.11
CA PHE A 155 -4.45 -3.98 -0.33
C PHE A 155 -3.55 -3.53 0.84
N THR A 156 -4.07 -2.72 1.76
CA THR A 156 -3.35 -2.31 2.98
C THR A 156 -2.99 -3.51 3.85
N MET A 157 -3.93 -4.44 4.08
CA MET A 157 -3.68 -5.66 4.87
C MET A 157 -2.60 -6.53 4.22
N ALA A 158 -2.58 -6.64 2.89
CA ALA A 158 -1.54 -7.38 2.19
C ALA A 158 -0.16 -6.71 2.35
N ILE A 159 -0.08 -5.37 2.30
CA ILE A 159 1.17 -4.64 2.60
C ILE A 159 1.60 -4.87 4.05
N GLN A 160 0.67 -4.70 5.01
CA GLN A 160 0.92 -4.93 6.45
C GLN A 160 1.45 -6.33 6.70
N TYR A 161 0.79 -7.35 6.14
CA TYR A 161 1.19 -8.73 6.31
C TYR A 161 2.58 -8.99 5.72
N THR A 162 2.85 -8.49 4.49
CA THR A 162 4.17 -8.59 3.85
C THR A 162 5.27 -8.01 4.73
N VAL A 163 5.12 -6.76 5.14
CA VAL A 163 6.17 -6.05 5.87
C VAL A 163 6.40 -6.66 7.24
N MET A 164 5.33 -6.99 7.97
CA MET A 164 5.44 -7.60 9.30
C MET A 164 6.10 -8.97 9.24
N VAL A 165 5.76 -9.81 8.26
CA VAL A 165 6.42 -11.10 8.10
C VAL A 165 7.89 -10.92 7.73
N ARG A 166 8.22 -9.96 6.85
CA ARG A 166 9.61 -9.69 6.44
C ARG A 166 10.50 -9.21 7.60
N VAL A 167 9.97 -8.32 8.45
CA VAL A 167 10.73 -7.73 9.57
C VAL A 167 10.59 -8.51 10.87
N ASP A 168 9.91 -9.67 10.83
CA ASP A 168 9.52 -10.43 12.01
C ASP A 168 8.83 -9.56 13.07
N GLY A 169 7.83 -8.79 12.64
CA GLY A 169 6.99 -7.97 13.51
C GLY A 169 6.18 -8.86 14.45
N ARG A 170 6.50 -8.75 15.75
CA ARG A 170 5.87 -9.53 16.84
C ARG A 170 4.78 -8.76 17.58
N THR A 171 4.31 -7.67 17.00
CA THR A 171 3.16 -6.93 17.53
C THR A 171 1.86 -7.51 16.97
N SER A 172 0.76 -7.05 17.55
CA SER A 172 -0.59 -7.27 17.03
C SER A 172 -0.69 -6.94 15.54
N PHE A 173 -1.43 -7.76 14.78
CA PHE A 173 -1.68 -7.49 13.37
C PHE A 173 -2.57 -6.26 13.22
N PRO A 174 -2.08 -5.16 12.60
CA PRO A 174 -2.87 -3.95 12.41
C PRO A 174 -4.06 -4.27 11.49
N ASN A 175 -5.20 -3.61 11.70
CA ASN A 175 -6.47 -3.91 11.01
C ASN A 175 -7.11 -5.27 11.34
N ALA A 176 -6.87 -5.78 12.55
CA ALA A 176 -7.63 -6.85 13.20
C ALA A 176 -9.16 -6.75 13.02
N ASP A 177 -9.73 -5.53 13.06
CA ASP A 177 -11.16 -5.31 12.88
C ASP A 177 -11.62 -5.48 11.42
N SER A 178 -10.75 -5.20 10.45
CA SER A 178 -11.04 -5.42 9.02
C SER A 178 -11.21 -6.89 8.68
N ALA A 179 -10.51 -7.78 9.41
CA ALA A 179 -10.69 -9.22 9.31
C ALA A 179 -12.10 -9.68 9.69
N VAL A 180 -12.81 -8.91 10.54
CA VAL A 180 -14.21 -9.21 10.91
C VAL A 180 -15.14 -8.97 9.72
N PHE A 181 -14.92 -7.90 8.94
CA PHE A 181 -15.73 -7.59 7.75
C PHE A 181 -15.57 -8.62 6.63
N LEU A 182 -14.42 -9.28 6.56
CA LEU A 182 -14.17 -10.35 5.58
C LEU A 182 -14.91 -11.65 5.89
N GLY A 183 -15.49 -11.78 7.09
CA GLY A 183 -16.18 -13.01 7.50
C GLY A 183 -15.27 -14.24 7.56
N CYS A 184 -13.95 -14.08 7.42
CA CYS A 184 -13.00 -15.18 7.40
C CYS A 184 -12.67 -15.63 8.84
N PRO A 185 -13.00 -16.88 9.24
CA PRO A 185 -12.77 -17.35 10.59
C PRO A 185 -11.29 -17.34 10.99
N ALA A 186 -10.39 -17.71 10.08
CA ALA A 186 -8.94 -17.73 10.31
C ALA A 186 -8.38 -16.32 10.58
N LEU A 187 -8.75 -15.32 9.76
CA LEU A 187 -8.30 -13.94 9.98
C LEU A 187 -8.92 -13.32 11.24
N LYS A 188 -10.16 -13.69 11.58
CA LYS A 188 -10.81 -13.30 12.83
C LYS A 188 -10.18 -13.96 14.06
N ALA A 189 -9.65 -15.16 13.93
CA ALA A 189 -8.90 -15.82 15.00
C ALA A 189 -7.54 -15.16 15.19
N LEU A 190 -6.82 -14.90 14.09
CA LEU A 190 -5.56 -14.14 14.10
C LEU A 190 -5.72 -12.78 14.79
N SER A 191 -6.82 -12.08 14.52
CA SER A 191 -7.12 -10.78 15.14
C SER A 191 -7.48 -10.83 16.63
N ARG A 192 -7.84 -12.00 17.17
CA ARG A 192 -8.08 -12.20 18.60
C ARG A 192 -6.80 -12.52 19.35
N TRP A 193 -5.88 -13.22 18.70
CA TRP A 193 -4.61 -13.60 19.31
C TRP A 193 -3.71 -12.41 19.61
N SER A 194 -3.83 -11.33 18.84
CA SER A 194 -3.20 -10.05 19.14
C SER A 194 -3.57 -9.44 20.50
N TYR A 195 -4.68 -9.84 21.14
CA TYR A 195 -5.08 -9.33 22.45
C TYR A 195 -4.58 -10.17 23.63
N HIS A 196 -3.96 -11.33 23.38
CA HIS A 196 -3.56 -12.29 24.41
C HIS A 196 -2.05 -12.59 24.39
N ILE A 197 -1.25 -11.71 23.79
CA ILE A 197 0.23 -11.82 23.77
C ILE A 197 0.77 -11.46 25.17
N GLU A 198 0.54 -12.34 26.13
CA GLU A 198 1.16 -12.30 27.45
C GLU A 198 2.22 -13.40 27.63
N GLU A 199 2.87 -13.93 26.56
CA GLU A 199 4.17 -14.65 26.70
C GLU A 199 4.79 -15.28 25.43
N GLU A 200 4.12 -15.39 24.27
CA GLU A 200 4.68 -16.20 23.16
C GLU A 200 5.34 -15.40 22.02
N ASP A 201 6.62 -15.71 21.82
CA ASP A 201 7.56 -15.17 20.83
C ASP A 201 7.28 -15.68 19.39
N ILE A 202 6.02 -15.64 18.96
CA ILE A 202 5.55 -16.29 17.74
C ILE A 202 5.43 -15.28 16.60
N SER A 203 6.03 -15.60 15.45
CA SER A 203 5.92 -14.78 14.23
C SER A 203 4.47 -14.69 13.73
N LEU A 204 4.10 -13.55 13.12
CA LEU A 204 2.77 -13.33 12.53
C LEU A 204 2.34 -14.46 11.58
N HIS A 205 3.27 -14.96 10.77
CA HIS A 205 2.97 -16.03 9.83
C HIS A 205 2.65 -17.36 10.53
N HIS A 206 3.36 -17.68 11.62
CA HIS A 206 3.04 -18.88 12.41
C HIS A 206 1.71 -18.73 13.15
N MET A 207 1.41 -17.55 13.70
CA MET A 207 0.08 -17.28 14.28
C MET A 207 -1.03 -17.47 13.23
N HIS A 208 -0.83 -16.98 12.01
CA HIS A 208 -1.79 -17.16 10.93
C HIS A 208 -1.95 -18.64 10.54
N LEU A 209 -0.85 -19.42 10.47
CA LEU A 209 -0.91 -20.86 10.21
C LEU A 209 -1.74 -21.58 11.28
N GLN A 210 -1.44 -21.36 12.56
CA GLN A 210 -2.19 -22.00 13.65
C GLN A 210 -3.67 -21.57 13.64
N ALA A 211 -3.95 -20.29 13.38
CA ALA A 211 -5.30 -19.78 13.26
C ALA A 211 -6.08 -20.44 12.11
N ARG A 212 -5.40 -20.81 11.01
CA ARG A 212 -5.98 -21.56 9.88
C ARG A 212 -6.22 -23.02 10.25
N GLU A 213 -5.25 -23.69 10.87
CA GLU A 213 -5.33 -25.10 11.28
C GLU A 213 -6.41 -25.35 12.35
N ALA A 214 -6.69 -24.34 13.20
CA ALA A 214 -7.72 -24.42 14.22
C ALA A 214 -9.17 -24.35 13.67
N GLN A 215 -9.37 -24.04 12.38
CA GLN A 215 -10.72 -23.93 11.80
C GLN A 215 -11.28 -25.30 11.44
N MET A 216 -12.21 -25.80 12.27
CA MET A 216 -12.88 -27.09 12.04
C MET A 216 -14.17 -27.00 11.22
N GLU A 217 -14.85 -25.84 11.22
CA GLU A 217 -16.22 -25.71 10.72
C GLU A 217 -16.32 -25.09 9.32
N ALA A 218 -15.36 -24.26 8.93
CA ALA A 218 -15.31 -23.61 7.63
C ALA A 218 -13.86 -23.42 7.16
N PRO A 219 -13.57 -23.62 5.86
CA PRO A 219 -12.24 -23.39 5.34
C PRO A 219 -11.85 -21.91 5.44
N PRO A 220 -10.54 -21.59 5.46
CA PRO A 220 -10.07 -20.23 5.25
C PRO A 220 -10.62 -19.64 3.93
N SER A 221 -10.69 -18.31 3.86
CA SER A 221 -11.06 -17.62 2.62
C SER A 221 -9.90 -17.61 1.63
N GLU A 222 -10.19 -17.42 0.33
CA GLU A 222 -9.16 -17.24 -0.71
C GLU A 222 -8.18 -16.11 -0.35
N PHE A 223 -8.66 -15.01 0.24
CA PHE A 223 -7.77 -13.94 0.71
C PHE A 223 -6.85 -14.38 1.86
N SER A 224 -7.33 -15.25 2.76
CA SER A 224 -6.47 -15.86 3.79
C SER A 224 -5.46 -16.82 3.17
N ASP A 225 -5.83 -17.57 2.13
CA ASP A 225 -4.90 -18.44 1.37
C ASP A 225 -3.82 -17.61 0.67
N PHE A 226 -4.21 -16.49 0.07
CA PHE A 226 -3.30 -15.52 -0.53
C PHE A 226 -2.33 -14.94 0.50
N LEU A 227 -2.82 -14.48 1.67
CA LEU A 227 -1.93 -13.98 2.73
C LEU A 227 -0.98 -15.07 3.24
N PHE A 228 -1.44 -16.32 3.33
CA PHE A 228 -0.57 -17.43 3.71
C PHE A 228 0.55 -17.64 2.67
N TYR A 229 0.23 -17.69 1.39
CA TYR A 229 1.20 -17.79 0.30
C TYR A 229 2.19 -16.61 0.29
N LEU A 230 1.67 -15.38 0.42
CA LEU A 230 2.47 -14.16 0.53
C LEU A 230 3.46 -14.23 1.71
N GLY A 231 3.03 -14.77 2.84
CA GLY A 231 3.89 -14.98 4.01
C GLY A 231 5.02 -15.97 3.76
N GLN A 232 4.80 -17.01 2.94
CA GLN A 232 5.87 -17.94 2.57
C GLN A 232 6.96 -17.22 1.76
N ILE A 233 6.58 -16.35 0.83
CA ILE A 233 7.52 -15.56 0.02
C ILE A 233 8.27 -14.55 0.90
N ALA A 234 7.54 -13.79 1.73
CA ALA A 234 8.12 -12.75 2.58
C ALA A 234 9.18 -13.31 3.55
N ARG A 235 8.97 -14.52 4.08
CA ARG A 235 9.93 -15.20 4.99
C ARG A 235 11.25 -15.60 4.33
N MET A 236 11.27 -15.79 3.01
CA MET A 236 12.51 -16.09 2.27
C MET A 236 13.41 -14.86 2.11
N SER A 237 12.93 -13.69 2.52
CA SER A 237 13.58 -12.40 2.28
C SER A 237 13.68 -11.56 3.56
N PRO A 238 14.12 -12.13 4.70
CA PRO A 238 14.05 -11.47 6.00
C PRO A 238 14.89 -10.20 6.02
N SER A 239 14.46 -9.22 6.82
CA SER A 239 15.27 -8.04 7.10
C SER A 239 14.90 -7.45 8.45
N SER A 240 15.79 -7.64 9.43
CA SER A 240 15.64 -7.17 10.81
C SER A 240 16.09 -5.73 11.05
N ASP A 241 16.77 -5.14 10.09
CA ASP A 241 17.58 -3.93 10.34
C ASP A 241 16.76 -2.63 10.32
N TYR A 242 15.45 -2.73 10.07
CA TYR A 242 14.60 -1.57 10.06
C TYR A 242 13.88 -1.38 11.39
N SER A 243 13.98 -0.17 11.95
CA SER A 243 13.15 0.23 13.07
C SER A 243 11.66 0.00 12.76
N GLN A 244 10.96 -0.65 13.68
CA GLN A 244 9.51 -0.89 13.62
C GLN A 244 8.72 0.22 14.33
N THR A 245 9.40 1.32 14.71
CA THR A 245 8.80 2.47 15.37
C THR A 245 9.11 3.78 14.63
N TYR A 246 8.20 4.74 14.73
CA TYR A 246 8.39 6.09 14.24
C TYR A 246 7.85 7.09 15.25
N LEU A 247 8.72 8.00 15.70
CA LEU A 247 8.37 9.00 16.72
C LEU A 247 7.71 8.36 17.95
N GLY A 248 8.26 7.23 18.40
CA GLY A 248 7.82 6.49 19.57
C GLY A 248 6.51 5.70 19.40
N LEU A 249 5.98 5.56 18.18
CA LEU A 249 4.78 4.77 17.88
C LEU A 249 5.11 3.61 16.94
N PRO A 250 4.35 2.49 16.96
CA PRO A 250 4.47 1.43 15.95
C PRO A 250 4.30 1.95 14.52
N ALA A 251 5.27 1.64 13.64
CA ALA A 251 5.25 2.04 12.24
C ALA A 251 6.18 1.16 11.40
N PHE A 252 5.59 0.21 10.67
CA PHE A 252 6.31 -0.73 9.83
C PHE A 252 6.87 -0.06 8.55
N PRO A 253 8.16 -0.27 8.25
CA PRO A 253 8.85 0.39 7.16
C PRO A 253 8.60 -0.35 5.83
N VAL A 254 7.71 0.22 5.02
CA VAL A 254 7.37 -0.29 3.68
C VAL A 254 8.40 0.20 2.68
N THR A 255 9.06 -0.75 2.04
CA THR A 255 10.14 -0.55 1.07
C THR A 255 9.71 -1.02 -0.31
N THR A 256 10.56 -0.77 -1.31
CA THR A 256 10.35 -1.32 -2.68
C THR A 256 10.33 -2.85 -2.67
N LYS A 257 11.11 -3.49 -1.80
CA LYS A 257 11.18 -4.96 -1.66
C LYS A 257 9.83 -5.56 -1.27
N ASP A 258 9.07 -4.90 -0.39
CA ASP A 258 7.73 -5.34 -0.01
C ASP A 258 6.77 -5.36 -1.20
N LEU A 259 6.82 -4.34 -2.06
CA LEU A 259 5.98 -4.29 -3.25
C LEU A 259 6.41 -5.32 -4.30
N GLN A 260 7.70 -5.64 -4.39
CA GLN A 260 8.19 -6.72 -5.26
C GLN A 260 7.66 -8.08 -4.80
N ILE A 261 7.78 -8.38 -3.50
CA ILE A 261 7.22 -9.60 -2.89
C ILE A 261 5.72 -9.70 -3.17
N LEU A 262 4.98 -8.60 -2.97
CA LEU A 262 3.55 -8.57 -3.22
C LEU A 262 3.21 -8.75 -4.71
N THR A 263 3.99 -8.16 -5.62
CA THR A 263 3.84 -8.35 -7.07
C THR A 263 4.04 -9.80 -7.48
N THR A 264 5.10 -10.45 -6.97
CA THR A 264 5.35 -11.87 -7.17
C THR A 264 4.20 -12.71 -6.63
N ALA A 265 3.72 -12.42 -5.42
CA ALA A 265 2.61 -13.15 -4.83
C ALA A 265 1.33 -13.03 -5.67
N VAL A 266 0.94 -11.82 -6.08
CA VAL A 266 -0.25 -11.60 -6.90
C VAL A 266 -0.14 -12.30 -8.26
N THR A 267 1.05 -12.30 -8.86
CA THR A 267 1.30 -12.90 -10.17
C THR A 267 1.24 -14.43 -10.16
N HIS A 268 1.71 -15.06 -9.08
CA HIS A 268 1.88 -16.52 -9.02
C HIS A 268 0.89 -17.24 -8.12
N PHE A 269 0.07 -16.51 -7.36
CA PHE A 269 -1.01 -17.11 -6.59
C PHE A 269 -2.08 -17.68 -7.54
N HIS A 270 -2.61 -18.85 -7.19
CA HIS A 270 -3.67 -19.50 -7.96
C HIS A 270 -5.03 -18.91 -7.56
N TRP A 271 -5.47 -17.89 -8.30
CA TRP A 271 -6.78 -17.28 -8.12
C TRP A 271 -7.87 -18.15 -8.73
N ASP A 272 -8.97 -18.36 -8.00
CA ASP A 272 -10.17 -19.05 -8.50
C ASP A 272 -10.88 -18.21 -9.57
N ASN A 273 -10.80 -16.89 -9.46
CA ASN A 273 -11.33 -15.97 -10.45
C ASN A 273 -10.32 -15.75 -11.60
N VAL A 274 -10.68 -16.21 -12.81
CA VAL A 274 -9.86 -16.06 -14.02
C VAL A 274 -9.51 -14.60 -14.33
N ASP A 275 -10.38 -13.64 -13.99
CA ASP A 275 -10.10 -12.21 -14.23
C ASP A 275 -8.97 -11.69 -13.34
N TRP A 276 -8.54 -12.45 -12.33
CA TRP A 276 -7.50 -12.09 -11.37
C TRP A 276 -6.16 -12.79 -11.65
N THR A 277 -6.09 -13.66 -12.67
CA THR A 277 -4.87 -14.42 -12.97
C THR A 277 -3.83 -13.64 -13.77
N GLU A 278 -4.15 -12.42 -14.18
CA GLU A 278 -3.25 -11.57 -14.97
C GLU A 278 -2.24 -10.84 -14.11
N THR A 279 -1.08 -10.53 -14.68
CA THR A 279 -0.03 -9.83 -13.92
C THR A 279 -0.45 -8.39 -13.61
N PRO A 280 -0.06 -7.82 -12.45
CA PRO A 280 -0.34 -6.42 -12.12
C PRO A 280 0.08 -5.42 -13.22
N GLY A 281 1.23 -5.67 -13.86
CA GLY A 281 1.74 -4.84 -14.96
C GLY A 281 0.85 -4.88 -16.21
N GLU A 282 0.34 -6.04 -16.61
CA GLU A 282 -0.55 -6.14 -17.78
C GLU A 282 -1.93 -5.53 -17.49
N VAL A 283 -2.47 -5.73 -16.28
CA VAL A 283 -3.70 -5.07 -15.85
C VAL A 283 -3.53 -3.54 -15.87
N PHE A 284 -2.40 -3.02 -15.38
CA PHE A 284 -2.10 -1.59 -15.40
C PHE A 284 -2.01 -1.01 -16.81
N LYS A 285 -1.29 -1.67 -17.72
CA LYS A 285 -1.23 -1.23 -19.13
C LYS A 285 -2.62 -1.21 -19.78
N ALA A 286 -3.49 -2.16 -19.45
CA ALA A 286 -4.87 -2.19 -19.93
C ALA A 286 -5.73 -1.08 -19.30
N PHE A 287 -5.53 -0.81 -18.00
CA PHE A 287 -6.17 0.28 -17.26
C PHE A 287 -5.83 1.64 -17.85
N GLU A 288 -4.57 1.88 -18.20
CA GLU A 288 -4.13 3.10 -18.89
C GLU A 288 -4.81 3.25 -20.26
N ARG A 289 -4.81 2.18 -21.07
CA ARG A 289 -5.48 2.16 -22.39
C ARG A 289 -6.97 2.45 -22.31
N LYS A 290 -7.63 2.07 -21.21
CA LYS A 290 -9.05 2.36 -20.95
C LYS A 290 -9.31 3.77 -20.37
N GLY A 291 -8.27 4.60 -20.25
CA GLY A 291 -8.41 5.97 -19.77
C GLY A 291 -8.43 6.09 -18.25
N GLY A 292 -7.94 5.08 -17.51
CA GLY A 292 -7.87 5.12 -16.05
C GLY A 292 -6.99 6.25 -15.50
N LEU A 293 -6.08 6.81 -16.31
CA LEU A 293 -5.21 7.94 -15.99
C LEU A 293 -5.56 9.23 -16.76
N SER A 294 -6.79 9.37 -17.22
CA SER A 294 -7.24 10.55 -17.97
C SER A 294 -6.98 11.87 -17.22
N ASP A 295 -6.77 12.96 -17.96
CA ASP A 295 -6.33 14.24 -17.38
C ASP A 295 -7.37 14.95 -16.50
N ASP A 296 -8.63 14.53 -16.56
CA ASP A 296 -9.69 14.97 -15.67
C ASP A 296 -9.61 14.34 -14.26
N GLN A 297 -8.83 13.27 -14.09
CA GLN A 297 -8.56 12.62 -12.81
C GLN A 297 -7.70 13.48 -11.89
N TYR A 298 -7.96 13.37 -10.58
CA TYR A 298 -7.18 14.02 -9.54
C TYR A 298 -5.88 13.27 -9.25
N PRO A 299 -4.76 13.96 -8.93
CA PRO A 299 -4.55 15.39 -9.09
C PRO A 299 -4.43 15.76 -10.58
N ARG A 300 -5.09 16.86 -10.97
CA ARG A 300 -5.16 17.30 -12.37
C ARG A 300 -3.87 17.99 -12.85
N ASN A 301 -3.10 18.52 -11.92
CA ASN A 301 -1.86 19.24 -12.21
C ASN A 301 -0.90 19.22 -11.03
N SER A 302 0.34 19.63 -11.28
CA SER A 302 1.43 19.69 -10.29
C SER A 302 1.08 20.51 -9.05
N ARG A 303 0.34 21.62 -9.21
CA ARG A 303 -0.10 22.44 -8.07
C ARG A 303 -1.07 21.68 -7.16
N GLN A 304 -2.02 20.94 -7.75
CA GLN A 304 -2.92 20.09 -6.97
C GLN A 304 -2.17 18.94 -6.29
N LEU A 305 -1.25 18.28 -7.00
CA LEU A 305 -0.42 17.23 -6.42
C LEU A 305 0.36 17.75 -5.19
N LYS A 306 1.03 18.90 -5.34
CA LYS A 306 1.76 19.56 -4.24
C LYS A 306 0.87 19.81 -3.03
N LEU A 307 -0.31 20.40 -3.27
CA LEU A 307 -1.26 20.72 -2.22
C LEU A 307 -1.79 19.47 -1.52
N PHE A 308 -2.13 18.43 -2.29
CA PHE A 308 -2.68 17.19 -1.76
C PHE A 308 -1.66 16.44 -0.92
N LEU A 309 -0.42 16.33 -1.44
CA LEU A 309 0.70 15.75 -0.71
C LEU A 309 0.94 16.46 0.62
N ARG A 310 0.95 17.80 0.63
CA ARG A 310 1.11 18.56 1.89
C ARG A 310 0.04 18.21 2.91
N ARG A 311 -1.23 18.17 2.47
CA ARG A 311 -2.37 17.93 3.36
C ARG A 311 -2.30 16.55 3.98
N THR A 312 -2.00 15.51 3.20
CA THR A 312 -1.93 14.14 3.71
C THR A 312 -0.70 13.91 4.59
N LEU A 313 0.45 14.50 4.24
CA LEU A 313 1.63 14.43 5.10
C LEU A 313 1.36 15.11 6.45
N VAL A 314 0.87 16.35 6.47
CA VAL A 314 0.52 17.05 7.72
C VAL A 314 -0.54 16.26 8.51
N ARG A 315 -1.50 15.64 7.83
CA ARG A 315 -2.50 14.79 8.47
C ARG A 315 -1.87 13.60 9.17
N ASN A 316 -0.89 12.92 8.56
CA ASN A 316 -0.17 11.83 9.20
C ASN A 316 0.52 12.28 10.49
N TYR A 317 1.14 13.48 10.51
CA TYR A 317 1.71 14.04 11.75
C TYR A 317 0.66 14.42 12.79
N GLN A 318 -0.53 14.84 12.34
CA GLN A 318 -1.65 15.07 13.25
C GLN A 318 -2.10 13.77 13.91
N ASP A 319 -2.19 12.68 13.15
CA ASP A 319 -2.53 11.36 13.67
C ASP A 319 -1.46 10.86 14.65
N ILE A 320 -0.16 11.06 14.36
CA ILE A 320 0.94 10.79 15.30
C ILE A 320 0.77 11.57 16.62
N ALA A 321 0.49 12.87 16.53
CA ALA A 321 0.32 13.70 17.72
C ALA A 321 -0.88 13.26 18.57
N VAL A 322 -1.98 12.80 17.93
CA VAL A 322 -3.13 12.22 18.64
C VAL A 322 -2.75 10.93 19.34
N TRP A 323 -2.06 10.02 18.68
CA TRP A 323 -1.65 8.74 19.27
C TRP A 323 -0.66 8.92 20.42
N ARG A 324 0.33 9.80 20.28
CA ARG A 324 1.25 10.14 21.38
C ARG A 324 0.53 10.70 22.61
N ASP A 325 -0.52 11.51 22.42
CA ASP A 325 -1.38 12.02 23.50
C ASP A 325 -2.20 10.90 24.17
N ILE A 326 -2.69 9.93 23.41
CA ILE A 326 -3.44 8.77 23.93
C ILE A 326 -2.52 7.83 24.71
N ASP A 327 -1.34 7.52 24.17
CA ASP A 327 -0.41 6.53 24.71
C ASP A 327 0.51 7.12 25.80
N GLY A 328 0.40 8.43 26.09
CA GLY A 328 1.20 9.10 27.11
C GLY A 328 2.69 9.20 26.74
N VAL A 329 3.03 9.22 25.46
CA VAL A 329 4.42 9.30 24.98
C VAL A 329 4.91 10.75 25.12
N THR A 330 5.47 11.10 26.28
CA THR A 330 5.86 12.47 26.65
C THR A 330 7.30 12.83 26.34
N ASN A 331 8.19 11.86 26.15
CA ASN A 331 9.61 12.15 25.90
C ASN A 331 9.81 12.55 24.43
N PRO A 332 10.63 13.57 24.13
CA PRO A 332 11.28 13.59 22.83
C PRO A 332 12.07 12.29 22.75
N PRO A 333 11.93 11.48 21.69
CA PRO A 333 12.90 10.41 21.51
C PRO A 333 14.30 11.06 21.58
N ASP A 334 15.18 10.56 22.45
CA ASP A 334 16.61 10.93 22.48
C ASP A 334 17.29 10.66 21.13
N GLU A 335 16.59 9.92 20.27
CA GLU A 335 16.84 9.87 18.86
C GLU A 335 16.22 11.13 18.23
N THR A 336 17.07 12.08 17.85
CA THR A 336 16.93 12.57 16.46
C THR A 336 16.69 11.31 15.63
N PRO A 337 15.49 11.11 15.03
CA PRO A 337 15.28 9.92 14.24
C PRO A 337 16.46 9.89 13.28
N SER A 338 17.22 8.80 13.32
CA SER A 338 18.27 8.56 12.34
C SER A 338 17.57 8.33 10.99
N ASP A 339 16.99 9.40 10.46
CA ASP A 339 16.51 9.52 9.08
C ASP A 339 17.70 9.34 8.11
N ASN A 340 18.93 9.26 8.64
CA ASN A 340 20.18 8.98 7.94
C ASN A 340 20.44 7.51 7.61
N GLU A 341 19.59 6.56 8.02
CA GLU A 341 19.67 5.18 7.49
C GLU A 341 19.06 5.11 6.08
N VAL A 342 19.65 5.85 5.14
CA VAL A 342 19.50 5.57 3.72
C VAL A 342 20.34 4.33 3.45
N LEU A 343 19.73 3.15 3.56
CA LEU A 343 20.38 1.94 3.08
C LEU A 343 20.48 2.04 1.56
N ALA A 344 21.70 1.89 1.03
CA ALA A 344 21.92 1.73 -0.39
C ALA A 344 21.04 0.56 -0.88
N GLY A 345 20.27 0.77 -1.94
CA GLY A 345 19.42 -0.29 -2.48
C GLY A 345 20.27 -1.49 -2.88
N ASP A 346 20.06 -2.64 -2.22
CA ASP A 346 20.57 -3.91 -2.70
C ASP A 346 19.65 -4.37 -3.84
N GLU A 347 19.96 -3.93 -5.05
CA GLU A 347 19.19 -4.26 -6.26
C GLU A 347 19.48 -5.68 -6.79
N SER A 348 20.34 -6.46 -6.12
CA SER A 348 21.00 -7.61 -6.72
C SER A 348 20.35 -8.99 -6.49
N GLU A 349 19.39 -9.12 -5.56
CA GLU A 349 18.99 -10.47 -5.10
C GLU A 349 17.70 -11.06 -5.67
N PHE A 350 16.87 -10.32 -6.42
CA PHE A 350 15.54 -10.83 -6.81
C PHE A 350 15.40 -11.31 -8.27
N GLU A 351 16.45 -11.20 -9.10
CA GLU A 351 16.35 -11.56 -10.52
C GLU A 351 16.68 -13.04 -10.85
N SER A 352 17.09 -13.88 -9.90
CA SER A 352 17.59 -15.25 -10.19
C SER A 352 16.84 -16.43 -9.54
N GLY A 353 15.67 -16.21 -8.93
CA GLY A 353 15.03 -17.24 -8.09
C GLY A 353 13.92 -18.10 -8.72
N PHE A 354 13.42 -17.77 -9.91
CA PHE A 354 12.29 -18.47 -10.53
C PHE A 354 12.59 -18.82 -11.98
N GLU A 355 13.59 -19.69 -12.18
CA GLU A 355 13.57 -20.57 -13.35
C GLU A 355 12.52 -21.65 -13.09
N SER A 356 11.52 -21.70 -13.97
CA SER A 356 10.52 -22.75 -14.03
C SER A 356 11.14 -24.06 -14.54
N ASP A 357 10.81 -25.15 -13.82
CA ASP A 357 11.08 -26.58 -14.01
C ASP A 357 12.40 -27.17 -13.49
#